data_AF-A0A218LR06-F1
#
_entry.id   AF-A0A218LR06-F1
#
_cell.length_a   1.000
_cell.length_b   1.000
_cell.length_c   1.000
_cell.angle_alpha   90.00
_cell.angle_beta   90.00
_cell.angle_gamma   90.00
#
_symmetry.space_group_name_H-M   'P 1'
#
loop_
_entity.id
_entity.type
_entity.pdbx_description
1 polymer ?
#
loop_
_entity_poly.entity_id
_entity_poly.type
_entity_poly.pdbx_seq_one_letter_code
_entity_poly.pdbx_strand_id
1 'polypeptide(L)'
;MNLIEFPLLDQTSSNSVISTTPNDLSNWSRLSSLWPLLYGTSCCFIEFASLIGSRFDFDRYGLVPRSSPRQADLILTAGTVTMKMAPSLVRLYEQMPEPKYVIAMGACTITGGMF
;
A
#
# COMPACT_ATOMS: atom_id res chain seq x y z
N MET A 1 24.30 -14.46 7.33
CA MET A 1 24.17 -13.08 7.84
C MET A 1 24.29 -12.15 6.66
N ASN A 2 23.20 -11.51 6.24
CA ASN A 2 23.27 -10.53 5.15
C ASN A 2 23.96 -9.28 5.70
N LEU A 3 25.08 -8.88 5.09
CA LEU A 3 25.77 -7.65 5.44
C LEU A 3 24.93 -6.47 4.92
N ILE A 4 24.64 -5.52 5.79
CA ILE A 4 24.00 -4.26 5.41
C ILE A 4 25.08 -3.39 4.79
N GLU A 5 24.91 -3.05 3.51
CA GLU A 5 25.81 -2.13 2.81
C GLU A 5 25.56 -0.72 3.34
N PHE A 6 26.57 -0.10 3.94
CA PHE A 6 26.44 1.24 4.48
C PHE A 6 26.41 2.25 3.32
N PRO A 7 25.39 3.12 3.22
CA PRO A 7 25.34 4.11 2.15
C PRO A 7 26.51 5.08 2.29
N LEU A 8 27.40 5.12 1.28
CA LEU A 8 28.59 6.00 1.26
C LEU A 8 28.25 7.45 0.89
N LEU A 9 26.99 7.76 0.59
CA LEU A 9 26.54 9.08 0.18
C LEU A 9 25.94 9.80 1.39
N ASP A 10 26.63 10.82 1.88
CA ASP A 10 26.14 11.70 2.94
C ASP A 10 24.97 12.52 2.38
N GLN A 11 23.74 12.07 2.65
CA GLN A 11 22.51 12.73 2.22
C GLN A 11 22.30 13.99 3.08
N THR A 12 23.14 15.00 2.88
CA THR A 12 22.95 16.34 3.46
C THR A 12 21.83 17.06 2.71
N SER A 13 20.58 16.75 3.05
CA SER A 13 19.44 17.52 2.58
C SER A 13 19.52 18.93 3.19
N SER A 14 19.80 19.95 2.38
CA SER A 14 19.79 21.35 2.79
C SER A 14 18.35 21.80 3.07
N ASN A 15 17.88 21.55 4.29
CA ASN A 15 16.51 21.86 4.72
C ASN A 15 16.35 23.37 4.94
N SER A 16 16.01 24.09 3.88
CA SER A 16 15.45 25.44 4.00
C SER A 16 13.98 25.35 4.42
N VAL A 17 13.52 26.25 5.30
CA VAL A 17 12.11 26.32 5.77
C VAL A 17 11.11 26.44 4.61
N ILE A 18 11.56 27.01 3.49
CA ILE A 18 10.78 27.17 2.26
C ILE A 18 10.61 25.84 1.52
N SER A 19 11.57 24.92 1.61
CA SER A 19 11.51 23.59 0.96
C SER A 19 10.70 22.57 1.77
N THR A 20 10.68 22.69 3.10
CA THR A 20 9.94 21.75 3.97
C THR A 20 8.43 21.91 3.83
N THR A 21 7.93 23.15 3.79
CA THR A 21 6.48 23.44 3.70
C THR A 21 5.76 22.84 2.47
N PRO A 22 6.27 22.90 1.21
CA PRO A 22 5.63 22.24 0.07
C PRO A 22 5.79 20.71 0.13
N ASN A 23 6.89 20.20 0.67
CA ASN A 23 7.07 18.77 0.87
C ASN A 23 6.04 18.22 1.86
N ASP A 24 5.84 18.91 2.99
CA ASP A 24 4.84 18.56 4.00
C ASP A 24 3.42 18.57 3.41
N LEU A 25 3.08 19.58 2.60
CA LEU A 25 1.79 19.64 1.90
C LEU A 25 1.62 18.47 0.92
N SER A 26 2.65 18.14 0.15
CA SER A 26 2.61 17.03 -0.82
C SER A 26 2.50 15.67 -0.15
N ASN A 27 3.14 15.50 1.01
CA ASN A 27 3.06 14.27 1.79
C ASN A 27 1.69 14.16 2.46
N TRP A 28 1.17 15.27 2.99
CA TRP A 28 -0.17 15.32 3.58
C TRP A 28 -1.26 15.02 2.53
N SER A 29 -1.17 15.61 1.33
CA SER A 29 -2.18 15.36 0.29
C SER A 29 -2.23 13.89 -0.12
N ARG A 30 -1.07 13.26 -0.32
CA ARG A 30 -0.97 11.81 -0.61
C ARG A 30 -1.48 10.97 0.54
N LEU A 31 -1.11 11.29 1.79
CA LEU A 31 -1.55 10.54 2.97
C LEU A 31 -3.07 10.64 3.19
N SER A 32 -3.66 11.82 2.94
CA SER A 32 -5.07 12.10 3.18
C SER A 32 -6.02 11.54 2.12
N SER A 33 -5.52 11.00 1.00
CA SER A 33 -6.34 10.58 -0.14
C SER A 33 -5.83 9.31 -0.84
N LEU A 34 -5.40 8.32 -0.06
CA LEU A 34 -4.97 7.03 -0.60
C LEU A 34 -6.16 6.26 -1.16
N TRP A 35 -6.06 5.73 -2.38
CA TRP A 35 -7.08 4.93 -3.04
C TRP A 35 -6.66 3.46 -3.12
N PRO A 36 -7.11 2.62 -2.18
CA PRO A 36 -6.77 1.21 -2.16
C PRO A 36 -7.41 0.46 -3.32
N LEU A 37 -6.62 -0.44 -3.92
CA LEU A 37 -7.11 -1.41 -4.88
C LEU A 37 -8.02 -2.40 -4.16
N LEU A 38 -9.23 -2.58 -4.68
CA LEU A 38 -10.19 -3.58 -4.18
C LEU A 38 -9.69 -4.99 -4.52
N TYR A 39 -8.71 -5.45 -3.75
CA TYR A 39 -8.00 -6.70 -3.92
C TYR A 39 -8.27 -7.63 -2.74
N GLY A 40 -8.57 -8.88 -3.03
CA GLY A 40 -8.75 -9.91 -2.01
C GLY A 40 -8.73 -11.30 -2.59
N THR A 41 -8.07 -12.22 -1.90
CA THR A 41 -7.92 -13.61 -2.35
C THR A 41 -8.47 -14.64 -1.37
N SER A 42 -8.57 -14.31 -0.08
CA SER A 42 -8.94 -15.26 0.96
C SER A 42 -9.69 -14.57 2.12
N CYS A 43 -9.63 -15.15 3.32
CA CYS A 43 -10.37 -14.71 4.51
C CYS A 43 -10.16 -13.23 4.87
N CYS A 44 -8.93 -12.69 4.77
CA CYS A 44 -8.66 -11.29 5.11
C CYS A 44 -9.46 -10.27 4.27
N PHE A 45 -10.01 -10.68 3.12
CA PHE A 45 -10.85 -9.80 2.33
C PHE A 45 -12.18 -9.47 3.01
N ILE A 46 -12.78 -10.37 3.80
CA ILE A 46 -14.03 -10.04 4.51
C ILE A 46 -13.78 -9.03 5.63
N GLU A 47 -12.61 -9.12 6.26
CA GLU A 47 -12.16 -8.16 7.26
C GLU A 47 -11.98 -6.78 6.60
N PHE A 48 -11.34 -6.75 5.42
CA PHE A 48 -11.24 -5.54 4.61
C PHE A 48 -12.62 -5.01 4.16
N ALA A 49 -13.52 -5.87 3.69
CA ALA A 49 -14.86 -5.47 3.26
C ALA A 49 -15.71 -4.92 4.42
N SER A 50 -15.48 -5.40 5.65
CA SER A 50 -16.12 -4.85 6.84
C SER A 50 -15.71 -3.40 7.12
N LEU A 51 -14.52 -2.98 6.67
CA LEU A 51 -14.07 -1.58 6.69
C LEU A 51 -14.76 -0.71 5.65
N ILE A 52 -15.36 -1.28 4.61
CA ILE A 52 -16.14 -0.54 3.61
C ILE A 52 -17.60 -0.35 4.08
N GLY A 53 -18.02 -1.08 5.13
CA GLY A 53 -19.37 -1.05 5.66
C GLY A 53 -19.71 0.22 6.46
N SER A 54 -20.92 0.26 7.01
CA SER A 54 -21.37 1.42 7.81
C SER A 54 -20.73 1.49 9.20
N ARG A 55 -20.28 0.35 9.74
CA ARG A 55 -19.78 0.27 11.12
C ARG A 55 -18.36 0.85 11.25
N PHE A 56 -17.50 0.50 10.31
CA PHE A 56 -16.16 1.01 10.18
C PHE A 56 -16.12 1.71 8.83
N ASP A 57 -15.96 3.04 8.83
CA ASP A 57 -16.08 3.86 7.64
C ASP A 57 -14.68 4.10 7.05
N PHE A 58 -14.39 3.44 5.93
CA PHE A 58 -13.10 3.57 5.23
C PHE A 58 -12.89 4.98 4.68
N ASP A 59 -13.95 5.57 4.12
CA ASP A 59 -13.87 6.85 3.41
C ASP A 59 -13.62 8.02 4.37
N ARG A 60 -13.89 7.83 5.67
CA ARG A 60 -13.52 8.78 6.73
C ARG A 60 -12.04 9.16 6.72
N TYR A 61 -11.15 8.25 6.31
CA TYR A 61 -9.71 8.50 6.22
C TYR A 61 -9.26 8.90 4.80
N GLY A 62 -10.20 9.15 3.90
CA GLY A 62 -9.93 9.41 2.47
C GLY A 62 -9.63 8.16 1.66
N LEU A 63 -9.94 6.97 2.21
CA LEU A 63 -9.70 5.67 1.57
C LEU A 63 -10.88 5.26 0.71
N VAL A 64 -10.81 5.55 -0.59
CA VAL A 64 -11.84 5.17 -1.56
C VAL A 64 -11.40 3.93 -2.34
N PRO A 65 -12.06 2.77 -2.19
CA PRO A 65 -11.65 1.56 -2.88
C PRO A 65 -11.91 1.67 -4.40
N ARG A 66 -10.89 1.35 -5.19
CA ARG A 66 -10.96 1.33 -6.67
C ARG A 66 -10.76 -0.08 -7.20
N SER A 67 -11.59 -0.47 -8.18
CA SER A 67 -11.48 -1.78 -8.83
C SER A 67 -10.45 -1.83 -9.96
N SER A 68 -9.91 -0.68 -10.37
CA SER A 68 -8.91 -0.58 -11.42
C SER A 68 -7.52 -0.29 -10.85
N PRO A 69 -6.47 -1.06 -11.24
CA PRO A 69 -5.10 -0.81 -10.78
C PRO A 69 -4.56 0.55 -11.24
N ARG A 70 -5.04 1.08 -12.37
CA ARG A 70 -4.59 2.38 -12.89
C ARG A 70 -5.11 3.58 -12.07
N GLN A 71 -6.14 3.35 -11.26
CA GLN A 71 -6.75 4.38 -10.42
C GLN A 71 -6.33 4.24 -8.95
N ALA A 72 -5.74 3.11 -8.57
CA ALA A 72 -5.33 2.84 -7.19
C ALA A 72 -3.84 3.14 -7.00
N ASP A 73 -3.48 3.64 -5.83
CA ASP A 73 -2.10 3.93 -5.40
C ASP A 73 -1.67 3.06 -4.21
N LEU A 74 -2.62 2.49 -3.47
CA LEU A 74 -2.39 1.57 -2.37
C LEU A 74 -2.87 0.16 -2.74
N ILE A 75 -2.07 -0.86 -2.42
CA ILE A 75 -2.50 -2.26 -2.52
C ILE A 75 -2.39 -2.92 -1.16
N LEU A 76 -3.54 -3.35 -0.61
CA LEU A 76 -3.59 -4.22 0.55
C LEU A 76 -3.64 -5.66 0.07
N THR A 77 -2.61 -6.45 0.37
CA THR A 77 -2.59 -7.87 0.00
C THR A 77 -3.39 -8.69 1.01
N ALA A 78 -4.71 -8.56 0.91
CA ALA A 78 -5.69 -9.16 1.82
C ALA A 78 -5.98 -10.64 1.47
N GLY A 79 -5.08 -11.52 1.92
CA GLY A 79 -5.27 -12.97 1.86
C GLY A 79 -4.09 -13.74 1.26
N THR A 80 -4.23 -15.07 1.22
CA THR A 80 -3.19 -15.98 0.73
C THR A 80 -2.91 -15.76 -0.75
N VAL A 81 -1.62 -15.68 -1.11
CA VAL A 81 -1.16 -15.57 -2.50
C VAL A 81 -0.59 -16.93 -2.92
N THR A 82 -1.37 -17.67 -3.69
CA THR A 82 -0.91 -18.96 -4.26
C THR A 82 0.08 -18.74 -5.41
N MET A 83 0.83 -19.78 -5.77
CA MET A 83 1.76 -19.73 -6.91
C MET A 83 1.11 -19.29 -8.23
N LYS A 84 -0.17 -19.63 -8.44
CA LYS A 84 -0.93 -19.19 -9.61
C LYS A 84 -1.25 -17.70 -9.57
N MET A 85 -1.51 -17.16 -8.38
CA MET A 85 -1.87 -15.76 -8.20
C MET A 85 -0.66 -14.84 -8.14
N ALA A 86 0.50 -15.32 -7.69
CA ALA A 86 1.74 -14.55 -7.59
C ALA A 86 2.08 -13.71 -8.84
N PRO A 87 2.14 -14.25 -10.08
CA PRO A 87 2.42 -13.44 -11.26
C PRO A 87 1.33 -12.41 -11.57
N SER A 88 0.07 -12.71 -11.22
CA SER A 88 -1.04 -11.78 -11.43
C SER A 88 -0.98 -10.60 -10.46
N LEU A 89 -0.57 -10.84 -9.22
CA LEU A 89 -0.36 -9.79 -8.22
C LEU A 89 0.79 -8.85 -8.63
N VAL A 90 1.90 -9.40 -9.10
CA VAL A 90 3.02 -8.60 -9.63
C VAL A 90 2.54 -7.73 -10.80
N ARG A 91 1.76 -8.30 -11.72
CA ARG A 91 1.19 -7.54 -12.85
C ARG A 91 0.27 -6.41 -12.40
N LEU A 92 -0.55 -6.62 -11.36
CA LEU A 92 -1.40 -5.55 -10.80
C LEU A 92 -0.53 -4.42 -10.25
N TYR A 93 0.51 -4.77 -9.49
CA TYR A 93 1.46 -3.80 -8.93
C TYR A 93 2.23 -3.02 -10.00
N GLU A 94 2.61 -3.67 -11.10
CA GLU A 94 3.26 -3.03 -12.24
C GLU A 94 2.33 -2.06 -13.00
N GLN A 95 1.03 -2.34 -13.00
CA GLN A 95 0.02 -1.50 -13.67
C GLN A 95 -0.42 -0.26 -12.85
N MET A 96 0.00 -0.15 -11.59
CA MET A 96 -0.30 0.98 -10.71
C MET A 96 0.64 2.17 -10.99
N PRO A 97 0.13 3.42 -10.95
CA PRO A 97 0.94 4.63 -11.07
C PRO A 97 1.91 4.79 -9.88
N GLU A 98 3.00 5.53 -10.08
CA GLU A 98 3.85 6.01 -8.98
C GLU A 98 3.30 7.33 -8.43
N PRO A 99 3.30 7.56 -7.10
CA PRO A 99 3.81 6.73 -6.01
C PRO A 99 2.83 5.62 -5.59
N LYS A 100 3.33 4.40 -5.35
CA LYS A 100 2.52 3.26 -4.92
C LYS A 100 3.03 2.65 -3.62
N TYR A 101 2.10 2.17 -2.82
CA TYR A 101 2.36 1.58 -1.50
C TYR A 101 1.75 0.18 -1.39
N VAL A 102 2.47 -0.73 -0.74
CA VAL A 102 2.03 -2.12 -0.51
C VAL A 102 1.97 -2.36 0.99
N ILE A 103 0.82 -2.81 1.49
CA ILE A 103 0.66 -3.25 2.88
C ILE A 103 0.34 -4.75 2.88
N ALA A 104 1.20 -5.51 3.55
CA ALA A 104 0.97 -6.94 3.79
C ALA A 104 -0.06 -7.12 4.91
N MET A 105 -1.26 -7.58 4.56
CA MET A 105 -2.36 -7.82 5.50
C MET A 105 -2.53 -9.32 5.77
N GLY A 106 -2.40 -9.71 7.04
CA GLY A 106 -2.57 -11.09 7.49
C GLY A 106 -1.27 -11.90 7.56
N ALA A 107 -1.28 -12.95 8.39
CA ALA A 107 -0.12 -13.81 8.60
C ALA A 107 0.31 -14.57 7.33
N CYS A 108 -0.67 -14.93 6.47
CA CYS A 108 -0.46 -15.58 5.18
C CYS A 108 0.45 -14.77 4.24
N THR A 109 0.37 -13.44 4.30
CA THR A 109 1.09 -12.57 3.36
C THR A 109 2.46 -12.14 3.87
N ILE A 110 2.67 -12.17 5.19
CA ILE A 110 3.95 -11.75 5.82
C ILE A 110 4.96 -12.89 5.84
N THR A 111 4.56 -14.05 6.39
CA THR A 111 5.46 -15.21 6.57
C THR A 111 4.92 -16.48 5.92
N GLY A 112 3.68 -16.46 5.42
CA GLY A 112 3.03 -17.64 4.85
C GLY A 112 2.39 -18.58 5.87
N GLY A 113 2.06 -18.14 7.10
CA GLY A 113 1.58 -19.07 8.15
C GLY A 113 0.07 -18.99 8.43
N MET A 114 -0.77 -20.01 8.20
CA MET A 114 -0.55 -21.43 7.84
C MET A 114 -0.85 -21.78 6.36
N PHE A 115 -0.32 -20.99 5.42
CA PHE A 115 -0.58 -20.93 3.98
C PHE A 115 -1.93 -20.27 3.64
#